data_AF-A0A3E0PAY5-F1
#
_entry.id   AF-A0A3E0PAY5-F1
#
_cell.length_a   1.000
_cell.length_b   1.000
_cell.length_c   1.000
_cell.angle_alpha   90.00
_cell.angle_beta   90.00
_cell.angle_gamma   90.00
#
_symmetry.space_group_name_H-M   'P 1'
#
loop_
_entity.id
_entity.type
_entity.pdbx_description
1 polymer ?
#
loop_
_entity_poly.entity_id
_entity_poly.type
_entity_poly.pdbx_seq_one_letter_code
_entity_poly.pdbx_strand_id
1 'polypeptide(L)'
;MNQFGTSFDLEEKIRQIIREEIVNALLEVRRLEAKQLTTRTTGNLLTADEVAEILNLSVQRVYELARRTSETGFPVIRIGERSMRFQKERIVEWLRENEVN
;
A
#
# COMPACT_ATOMS: atom_id res chain seq x y z
N MET A 1 42.63 10.98 -41.36
CA MET A 1 41.15 11.04 -41.34
C MET A 1 40.66 10.15 -40.21
N ASN A 2 40.13 10.73 -39.14
CA ASN A 2 39.67 10.01 -37.95
C ASN A 2 38.33 9.30 -38.22
N GLN A 3 38.35 7.97 -38.38
CA GLN A 3 37.14 7.15 -38.49
C GLN A 3 36.52 6.80 -37.11
N PHE A 4 37.05 7.34 -36.01
CA PHE A 4 36.65 7.00 -34.64
C PHE A 4 35.65 7.97 -33.99
N GLY A 5 35.30 9.09 -34.63
CA GLY A 5 34.43 10.12 -34.04
C GLY A 5 32.93 9.82 -34.09
N THR A 6 32.46 9.05 -35.07
CA THR A 6 31.03 8.79 -35.29
C THR A 6 30.50 7.59 -34.51
N SER A 7 31.33 6.56 -34.29
CA SER A 7 30.95 5.38 -33.51
C SER A 7 30.79 5.69 -32.03
N PHE A 8 31.65 6.56 -31.48
CA PHE A 8 31.58 6.98 -30.08
C PHE A 8 30.36 7.87 -29.81
N ASP A 9 30.00 8.75 -30.76
CA ASP A 9 28.79 9.58 -30.70
C ASP A 9 27.51 8.75 -30.76
N LEU A 10 27.46 7.72 -31.61
CA LEU A 10 26.32 6.82 -31.67
C LEU A 10 26.18 5.98 -30.39
N GLU A 11 27.28 5.45 -29.87
CA GLU A 11 27.26 4.68 -28.63
C GLU A 11 26.82 5.54 -27.44
N GLU A 12 27.32 6.77 -27.32
CA GLU A 12 26.89 7.68 -26.26
C GLU A 12 25.42 8.10 -26.42
N LYS A 13 24.94 8.31 -27.65
CA LYS A 13 23.51 8.53 -27.92
C LYS A 13 22.66 7.33 -27.49
N ILE A 14 23.09 6.11 -27.79
CA ILE A 14 22.39 4.89 -27.37
C ILE A 14 22.35 4.81 -25.84
N ARG A 15 23.47 5.07 -25.15
CA ARG A 15 23.51 5.10 -23.69
C ARG A 15 22.59 6.16 -23.11
N GLN A 16 22.55 7.35 -23.71
CA GLN A 16 21.68 8.43 -23.28
C GLN A 16 20.20 8.03 -23.39
N ILE A 17 19.80 7.46 -24.53
CA ILE A 17 18.43 6.97 -24.75
C ILE A 17 18.06 5.91 -23.70
N ILE A 18 18.95 4.95 -23.43
CA ILE A 18 18.70 3.90 -22.42
C ILE A 18 18.53 4.51 -21.03
N ARG A 19 19.36 5.49 -20.65
CA ARG A 19 19.23 6.18 -19.35
C ARG A 19 17.89 6.90 -19.22
N GLU A 20 17.48 7.62 -20.26
CA GLU A 20 16.20 8.34 -20.27
C GLU A 20 15.01 7.38 -20.12
N GLU A 21 15.02 6.25 -20.85
CA GLU A 21 13.94 5.25 -20.77
C GLU A 21 13.89 4.53 -19.42
N ILE A 22 15.05 4.23 -18.82
CA ILE A 22 15.09 3.67 -17.45
C ILE A 22 14.51 4.66 -16.45
N VAL A 23 14.87 5.94 -16.55
CA VAL A 23 14.32 6.99 -15.66
C VAL A 23 12.81 7.10 -15.83
N ASN A 24 12.31 7.10 -17.07
CA ASN A 24 10.87 7.14 -17.35
C ASN A 24 10.13 5.93 -16.75
N ALA A 25 10.67 4.73 -16.91
CA ALA A 25 10.09 3.51 -16.34
C ALA A 25 10.07 3.57 -14.79
N LEU A 26 11.15 4.03 -14.16
CA LEU A 26 11.22 4.19 -12.70
C LEU A 26 10.23 5.23 -12.18
N LEU A 27 10.02 6.33 -12.90
CA LEU A 27 9.02 7.33 -12.56
C LEU A 27 7.60 6.77 -12.64
N GLU A 28 7.29 5.96 -13.65
CA GLU A 28 5.97 5.34 -13.77
C GLU A 28 5.73 4.30 -12.68
N VAL A 29 6.73 3.46 -12.35
CA VAL A 29 6.63 2.53 -11.21
C VAL A 29 6.31 3.28 -9.92
N ARG A 30 7.05 4.36 -9.62
CA ARG A 30 6.78 5.19 -8.44
C ARG A 30 5.39 5.83 -8.47
N ARG A 31 4.93 6.26 -9.64
CA ARG A 31 3.58 6.82 -9.81
C ARG A 31 2.51 5.78 -9.53
N LEU A 32 2.70 4.55 -10.00
CA LEU A 32 1.79 3.44 -9.77
C LEU A 32 1.78 3.04 -8.28
N GLU A 33 2.94 3.02 -7.62
CA GLU A 33 3.05 2.82 -6.17
C GLU A 33 2.33 3.91 -5.38
N ALA A 34 2.51 5.18 -5.75
CA ALA A 34 1.81 6.30 -5.11
C ALA A 34 0.30 6.26 -5.35
N LYS A 35 -0.15 5.91 -6.56
CA LYS A 35 -1.57 5.66 -6.86
C LYS A 35 -2.12 4.48 -6.08
N GLN A 36 -1.34 3.41 -5.92
CA GLN A 36 -1.76 2.25 -5.13
C GLN A 36 -1.80 2.60 -3.64
N LEU A 37 -0.85 3.37 -3.11
CA LEU A 37 -0.85 3.85 -1.73
C LEU A 37 -2.03 4.79 -1.45
N THR A 38 -2.32 5.72 -2.36
CA THR A 38 -3.47 6.63 -2.24
C THR A 38 -4.80 5.89 -2.35
N THR A 39 -4.93 4.92 -3.28
CA THR A 39 -6.11 4.04 -3.36
C THR A 39 -6.27 3.20 -2.08
N ARG A 40 -5.16 2.72 -1.50
CA ARG A 40 -5.11 2.05 -0.19
C ARG A 40 -5.47 2.96 0.99
N THR A 41 -5.33 4.29 0.87
CA THR A 41 -5.65 5.22 1.98
C THR A 41 -7.04 5.85 1.86
N THR A 42 -7.61 5.96 0.65
CA THR A 42 -8.90 6.62 0.43
C THR A 42 -10.05 5.66 0.11
N GLY A 43 -9.78 4.36 -0.07
CA GLY A 43 -10.73 3.42 -0.66
C GLY A 43 -11.78 2.79 0.25
N ASN A 44 -11.41 2.16 1.37
CA ASN A 44 -12.35 1.25 2.05
C ASN A 44 -12.30 1.36 3.57
N LEU A 45 -13.04 2.32 4.11
CA LEU A 45 -13.43 2.30 5.52
C LEU A 45 -14.55 1.29 5.70
N LEU A 46 -14.22 0.18 6.34
CA LEU A 46 -15.13 -0.91 6.65
C LEU A 46 -15.94 -0.61 7.92
N THR A 47 -17.11 -1.20 7.98
CA THR A 47 -17.96 -1.38 9.16
C THR A 47 -17.46 -2.56 10.01
N ALA A 48 -18.00 -2.70 11.22
CA ALA A 48 -17.67 -3.86 12.06
C ALA A 48 -18.13 -5.18 11.45
N ASP A 49 -19.23 -5.17 10.70
CA ASP A 49 -19.78 -6.34 10.01
C ASP A 49 -18.86 -6.82 8.89
N GLU A 50 -18.39 -5.91 8.03
CA GLU A 50 -17.45 -6.22 6.96
C GLU A 50 -16.10 -6.73 7.50
N VAL A 51 -15.64 -6.21 8.63
CA VAL A 51 -14.43 -6.71 9.30
C VAL A 51 -14.65 -8.11 9.88
N ALA A 52 -15.84 -8.38 10.43
CA ALA A 52 -16.19 -9.69 10.96
C ALA A 52 -16.17 -10.75 9.86
N GLU A 53 -16.67 -10.41 8.66
CA GLU A 53 -16.59 -11.28 7.48
C GLU A 53 -15.14 -11.56 7.06
N ILE A 54 -14.29 -10.52 6.98
CA ILE A 54 -12.88 -10.67 6.59
C ILE A 54 -12.10 -11.55 7.56
N LEU A 55 -12.31 -11.36 8.86
CA LEU A 55 -11.61 -12.10 9.90
C LEU A 55 -12.26 -13.45 10.22
N ASN A 56 -13.41 -13.75 9.62
CA ASN A 56 -14.25 -14.90 9.96
C ASN A 56 -14.54 -14.99 11.47
N LEU A 57 -14.94 -13.87 12.07
CA LEU A 57 -15.26 -13.72 13.49
C LEU A 57 -16.71 -13.25 13.68
N SER A 58 -17.21 -13.30 14.91
CA SER A 58 -18.44 -12.61 15.24
C SER A 58 -18.22 -11.09 15.32
N VAL A 59 -19.26 -10.33 14.97
CA VAL A 59 -19.24 -8.86 15.07
C VAL A 59 -18.96 -8.40 16.51
N GLN A 60 -19.50 -9.13 17.51
CA GLN A 60 -19.19 -8.89 18.91
C GLN A 60 -17.68 -9.00 19.19
N ARG A 61 -17.01 -9.98 18.61
CA ARG A 61 -15.57 -10.17 18.78
C ARG A 61 -14.77 -9.01 18.20
N VAL A 62 -15.20 -8.47 17.06
CA VAL A 62 -14.62 -7.24 16.46
C VAL A 62 -14.77 -6.06 17.42
N TYR A 63 -15.93 -5.89 18.05
CA TYR A 63 -16.14 -4.84 19.06
C TYR A 63 -15.25 -5.01 20.29
N GLU A 64 -15.06 -6.24 20.78
CA GLU A 64 -14.18 -6.53 21.91
C GLU A 64 -12.73 -6.16 21.60
N LEU A 65 -12.23 -6.57 20.42
CA LEU A 65 -10.88 -6.23 19.95
C LEU A 65 -10.71 -4.71 19.83
N ALA A 66 -11.68 -4.02 19.23
CA ALA A 66 -11.67 -2.57 19.08
C ALA A 66 -11.68 -1.81 20.43
N ARG A 67 -12.40 -2.32 21.45
CA ARG A 67 -12.38 -1.75 22.82
C ARG A 67 -11.03 -1.93 23.49
N ARG A 68 -10.35 -3.04 23.23
CA ARG A 68 -9.04 -3.38 23.80
C ARG A 68 -7.89 -3.07 22.83
N THR A 69 -8.05 -2.05 21.99
CA THR A 69 -7.04 -1.69 20.96
C THR A 69 -5.66 -1.39 21.57
N SER A 70 -5.59 -0.80 22.76
CA SER A 70 -4.33 -0.56 23.50
C SER A 70 -3.58 -1.83 23.89
N GLU A 71 -4.28 -2.97 24.03
CA GLU A 71 -3.70 -4.26 24.41
C GLU A 71 -3.48 -5.18 23.20
N THR A 72 -4.37 -5.10 22.22
CA THR A 72 -4.42 -6.01 21.06
C THR A 72 -3.78 -5.43 19.80
N GLY A 73 -3.49 -4.14 19.79
CA GLY A 73 -3.07 -3.41 18.58
C GLY A 73 -4.14 -3.35 17.49
N PHE A 74 -5.39 -3.73 17.78
CA PHE A 74 -6.42 -3.86 16.77
C PHE A 74 -6.75 -2.50 16.12
N PRO A 75 -6.63 -2.37 14.79
CA PRO A 75 -6.68 -1.08 14.13
C PRO A 75 -8.13 -0.57 14.04
N VAL A 76 -8.45 0.53 14.73
CA VAL A 76 -9.78 1.11 14.76
C VAL A 76 -9.73 2.63 14.67
N ILE A 77 -10.62 3.22 13.87
CA ILE A 77 -10.89 4.65 13.81
C ILE A 77 -12.21 4.92 14.53
N ARG A 78 -12.18 5.74 15.59
CA ARG A 78 -13.38 6.15 16.33
C ARG A 78 -13.89 7.47 15.77
N ILE A 79 -15.14 7.48 15.31
CA ILE A 79 -15.84 8.67 14.81
C ILE A 79 -16.92 8.99 15.85
N GLY A 80 -16.57 9.83 16.82
CA GLY A 80 -17.42 10.08 17.99
C GLY A 80 -17.52 8.87 18.92
N GLU A 81 -18.56 8.84 19.75
CA GLU A 81 -18.68 7.85 20.83
C GLU A 81 -19.16 6.47 20.34
N ARG A 82 -19.97 6.42 19.28
CA ARG A 82 -20.69 5.20 18.86
C ARG A 82 -20.32 4.67 17.49
N SER A 83 -19.62 5.45 16.65
CA SER A 83 -19.27 5.01 15.31
C SER A 83 -17.80 4.61 15.24
N MET A 84 -17.56 3.43 14.66
CA MET A 84 -16.21 2.93 14.38
C MET A 84 -16.08 2.59 12.91
N ARG A 85 -14.89 2.84 12.38
CA ARG A 85 -14.50 2.49 11.02
C ARG A 85 -13.13 1.83 11.04
N PHE A 86 -12.90 0.98 10.05
CA PHE A 86 -11.70 0.17 9.99
C PHE A 86 -11.07 0.34 8.60
N GLN A 87 -9.81 0.70 8.54
CA GLN A 87 -9.09 0.69 7.27
C GLN A 87 -8.83 -0.76 6.88
N LYS A 88 -9.36 -1.20 5.74
CA LYS A 88 -9.24 -2.58 5.25
C LYS A 88 -7.78 -3.07 5.27
N GLU A 89 -6.87 -2.24 4.79
CA GLU A 89 -5.44 -2.56 4.70
C GLU A 89 -4.84 -2.81 6.08
N ARG A 90 -5.17 -1.97 7.06
CA ARG A 90 -4.70 -2.13 8.44
C ARG A 90 -5.22 -3.42 9.07
N ILE A 91 -6.46 -3.79 8.80
CA ILE A 91 -7.04 -5.05 9.29
C ILE A 91 -6.30 -6.26 8.68
N VAL A 92 -6.01 -6.22 7.39
CA VAL A 92 -5.25 -7.29 6.71
C VAL A 92 -3.80 -7.34 7.20
N GLU A 93 -3.15 -6.19 7.41
CA GLU A 93 -1.81 -6.11 8.00
C GLU A 93 -1.78 -6.72 9.41
N TRP A 94 -2.72 -6.31 10.26
CA TRP A 94 -2.85 -6.85 11.62
C TRP A 94 -3.07 -8.36 11.62
N LEU A 95 -3.89 -8.89 10.71
CA LEU A 95 -4.09 -10.35 10.59
C LEU A 95 -2.77 -11.06 10.28
N ARG A 96 -2.00 -10.58 9.29
CA ARG A 96 -0.70 -11.17 8.92
C ARG A 96 0.31 -11.15 10.07
N GLU A 97 0.35 -10.06 10.83
CA GLU A 97 1.25 -9.94 11.99
C GLU A 97 0.89 -10.94 13.10
N ASN A 98 -0.38 -11.32 13.21
CA ASN A 98 -0.89 -12.23 14.23
C ASN A 98 -1.02 -13.70 13.75
N GLU A 99 -0.87 -13.99 12.45
CA GLU A 99 -0.83 -15.36 11.89
C GLU A 99 0.51 -16.09 12.15
N VAL A 100 1.57 -15.37 12.52
CA VAL A 100 2.95 -15.91 12.66
C VAL A 100 3.30 -16.28 14.11
N ASN A 101 2.32 -16.60 14.96
CA ASN A 101 2.55 -17.13 16.32
C ASN A 101 1.90 -18.50 16.55
#